data_AF-A0AA39Q478-F1
#
_entry.id   AF-A0AA39Q478-F1
#
_cell.length_a   1.000
_cell.length_b   1.000
_cell.length_c   1.000
_cell.angle_alpha   90.00
_cell.angle_beta   90.00
_cell.angle_gamma   90.00
#
_symmetry.space_group_name_H-M   'P 1'
#
loop_
_entity.id
_entity.type
_entity.pdbx_description
1 polymer ?
#
loop_
_entity_poly.entity_id
_entity_poly.type
_entity_poly.pdbx_seq_one_letter_code
_entity_poly.pdbx_strand_id
1 'polypeptide(L)'
;MATPKATTTPSTFWTHLNEEVDPSQSTGPLAAFCFMTGYIDVISFSAIFVWCGFQTGNFAQLAIALARLFETRAGGGHDTSFRMPDKQALTSLIAFNLGAFVGRLGDRIGPHKRIWLIAGTFLQALLTMAASATIYKSNMRSIADDRDDPSWTNVLAFACIAFMSASLGVQGILGKRLNTQFTTTIVLTTVWVELVTDPQLFNIRKMVKTRDHKLIAAAALFIGAFTGRAILGAIGSTAALGIGTGIRVLISLSWIFVPGKKARR
;
A
#
# COMPACT_ATOMS: atom_id res chain seq x y z
N MET A 1 -48.78 -14.22 25.03
CA MET A 1 -47.82 -14.50 23.95
C MET A 1 -46.43 -14.15 24.46
N ALA A 2 -45.64 -15.16 24.84
CA ALA A 2 -44.28 -14.94 25.33
C ALA A 2 -43.34 -14.72 24.13
N THR A 3 -42.64 -13.60 24.10
CA THR A 3 -41.56 -13.32 23.16
C THR A 3 -40.43 -14.34 23.38
N PRO A 4 -39.93 -15.03 22.34
CA PRO A 4 -38.81 -15.94 22.52
C PRO A 4 -37.58 -15.13 22.93
N LYS A 5 -37.02 -15.44 24.10
CA LYS A 5 -35.72 -14.92 24.54
C LYS A 5 -34.69 -15.35 23.50
N ALA A 6 -34.08 -14.36 22.83
CA ALA A 6 -32.94 -14.59 21.94
C ALA A 6 -31.84 -15.30 22.73
N THR A 7 -31.59 -16.56 22.39
CA THR A 7 -30.47 -17.35 22.89
C THR A 7 -29.19 -16.67 22.40
N THR A 8 -28.52 -15.97 23.30
CA THR A 8 -27.19 -15.42 23.06
C THR A 8 -26.20 -16.57 23.12
N THR A 9 -25.93 -17.18 21.97
CA THR A 9 -24.82 -18.13 21.84
C THR A 9 -23.53 -17.42 22.29
N PRO A 10 -22.73 -18.00 23.21
CA PRO A 10 -21.48 -17.37 23.62
C PRO A 10 -20.61 -17.15 22.38
N SER A 11 -20.22 -15.91 22.12
CA SER A 11 -19.35 -15.59 20.98
C SER A 11 -17.97 -16.17 21.27
N THR A 12 -17.60 -17.20 20.52
CA THR A 12 -16.23 -17.71 20.56
C THR A 12 -15.32 -16.72 19.84
N PHE A 13 -14.03 -16.72 20.17
CA PHE A 13 -13.05 -15.92 19.43
C PHE A 13 -13.08 -16.23 17.93
N TRP A 14 -13.35 -17.48 17.55
CA TRP A 14 -13.52 -17.87 16.14
C TRP A 14 -14.74 -17.25 15.48
N THR A 15 -15.87 -17.16 16.21
CA THR A 15 -17.06 -16.44 15.77
C THR A 15 -16.73 -14.97 15.53
N HIS A 16 -16.04 -14.32 16.48
CA HIS A 16 -15.56 -12.94 16.32
C HIS A 16 -14.70 -12.78 15.06
N LEU A 17 -13.69 -13.64 14.84
CA LEU A 17 -12.86 -13.52 13.64
C LEU A 17 -13.62 -13.68 12.31
N ASN A 18 -14.73 -14.43 12.30
CA ASN A 18 -15.53 -14.64 11.09
C ASN A 18 -16.58 -13.55 10.83
N GLU A 19 -16.79 -12.63 11.76
CA GLU A 19 -17.70 -11.50 11.56
C GLU A 19 -17.14 -10.47 10.57
N GLU A 20 -18.07 -9.78 9.90
CA GLU A 20 -17.74 -8.63 9.07
C GLU A 20 -17.51 -7.39 9.92
N VAL A 21 -16.42 -6.67 9.66
CA VAL A 21 -16.14 -5.38 10.28
C VAL A 21 -17.08 -4.31 9.73
N ASP A 22 -17.36 -3.28 10.52
CA ASP A 22 -18.01 -2.06 10.04
C ASP A 22 -16.97 -1.18 9.30
N PRO A 23 -17.09 -0.98 7.98
CA PRO A 23 -16.14 -0.14 7.24
C PRO A 23 -16.11 1.30 7.75
N SER A 24 -17.21 1.81 8.32
CA SER A 24 -17.27 3.17 8.86
C SER A 24 -16.41 3.36 10.12
N GLN A 25 -16.06 2.26 10.80
CA GLN A 25 -15.20 2.22 11.98
C GLN A 25 -13.76 1.78 11.65
N SER A 26 -13.43 1.63 10.36
CA SER A 26 -12.12 1.14 9.90
C SER A 26 -11.10 2.27 9.65
N THR A 27 -11.39 3.51 10.07
CA THR A 27 -10.53 4.69 9.83
C THR A 27 -9.11 4.50 10.33
N GLY A 28 -8.91 3.92 11.52
CA GLY A 28 -7.57 3.71 12.11
C GLY A 28 -6.66 2.83 11.23
N PRO A 29 -7.04 1.57 10.95
CA PRO A 29 -6.26 0.70 10.07
C PRO A 29 -6.09 1.26 8.65
N LEU A 30 -7.10 1.95 8.10
CA LEU A 30 -7.01 2.54 6.76
C LEU A 30 -6.06 3.74 6.70
N ALA A 31 -6.05 4.59 7.72
CA ALA A 31 -5.05 5.65 7.85
C ALA A 31 -3.63 5.08 8.02
N ALA A 32 -3.50 3.98 8.78
CA ALA A 32 -2.22 3.28 8.91
C ALA A 32 -1.76 2.64 7.58
N PHE A 33 -2.69 2.18 6.72
CA PHE A 33 -2.36 1.78 5.35
C PHE A 33 -1.85 2.95 4.51
N CYS A 34 -2.48 4.14 4.60
CA CYS A 34 -1.97 5.35 3.92
C CYS A 34 -0.55 5.71 4.40
N PHE A 35 -0.30 5.64 5.71
CA PHE A 35 1.05 5.79 6.27
C PHE A 35 2.03 4.77 5.67
N MET A 36 1.65 3.49 5.64
CA MET A 36 2.50 2.43 5.10
C MET A 36 2.78 2.58 3.61
N THR A 37 1.83 3.14 2.83
CA THR A 37 2.08 3.49 1.43
C THR A 37 3.25 4.44 1.35
N GLY A 38 3.16 5.63 1.97
CA GLY A 38 4.24 6.61 1.96
C GLY A 38 5.55 6.07 2.51
N TYR A 39 5.49 5.30 3.60
CA TYR A 39 6.65 4.69 4.24
C TYR A 39 7.42 3.73 3.34
N ILE A 40 6.73 2.85 2.61
CA ILE A 40 7.37 1.88 1.73
C ILE A 40 7.82 2.54 0.42
N ASP A 41 6.98 3.42 -0.12
CA ASP A 41 7.24 4.09 -1.40
C ASP A 41 8.48 4.97 -1.36
N VAL A 42 8.71 5.69 -0.26
CA VAL A 42 9.89 6.54 -0.14
C VAL A 42 11.19 5.74 -0.05
N ILE A 43 11.14 4.48 0.43
CA ILE A 43 12.31 3.60 0.50
C ILE A 43 12.74 3.23 -0.92
N SER A 44 11.82 2.74 -1.76
CA SER A 44 12.18 2.41 -3.14
C SER A 44 12.52 3.66 -3.94
N PHE A 45 11.76 4.75 -3.79
CA PHE A 45 12.03 5.95 -4.57
C PHE A 45 13.39 6.57 -4.26
N SER A 46 13.82 6.56 -3.00
CA SER A 46 15.16 7.05 -2.63
C SER A 46 16.30 6.19 -3.18
N ALA A 47 16.04 4.92 -3.47
CA ALA A 47 17.06 3.99 -3.98
C ALA A 47 17.06 3.89 -5.51
N ILE A 48 15.90 4.00 -6.16
CA ILE A 48 15.74 3.67 -7.59
C ILE A 48 14.78 4.58 -8.35
N PHE A 49 14.23 5.62 -7.71
CA PHE A 49 13.29 6.56 -8.32
C PHE A 49 12.01 5.93 -8.87
N VAL A 50 11.68 4.72 -8.40
CA VAL A 50 10.46 3.97 -8.70
C VAL A 50 9.60 3.88 -7.45
N TRP A 51 8.31 4.13 -7.61
CA TRP A 51 7.31 4.01 -6.56
C TRP A 51 6.69 2.59 -6.60
N CYS A 52 6.81 1.82 -5.52
CA CYS A 52 6.24 0.48 -5.45
C CYS A 52 4.70 0.47 -5.33
N GLY A 53 4.09 1.57 -4.89
CA GLY A 53 2.65 1.77 -4.76
C GLY A 53 2.04 2.61 -5.88
N PHE A 54 2.78 3.59 -6.42
CA PHE A 54 2.23 4.52 -7.43
C PHE A 54 2.40 4.01 -8.86
N GLN A 55 1.57 3.05 -9.23
CA GLN A 55 1.67 2.36 -10.52
C GLN A 55 1.37 3.22 -11.74
N THR A 56 0.64 4.34 -11.60
CA THR A 56 0.43 5.28 -12.72
C THR A 56 1.76 5.80 -13.28
N GLY A 57 2.72 6.12 -12.41
CA GLY A 57 4.05 6.57 -12.81
C GLY A 57 4.82 5.47 -13.53
N ASN A 58 4.84 4.26 -12.96
CA ASN A 58 5.53 3.11 -13.55
C ASN A 58 4.94 2.74 -14.91
N PHE A 59 3.61 2.80 -15.04
CA PHE A 59 2.93 2.53 -16.30
C PHE A 59 3.32 3.55 -17.38
N ALA A 60 3.33 4.85 -17.05
CA ALA A 60 3.78 5.90 -17.95
C ALA A 60 5.27 5.74 -18.32
N GLN A 61 6.12 5.36 -17.36
CA GLN A 61 7.54 5.12 -17.60
C GLN A 61 7.78 3.98 -18.60
N LEU A 62 6.98 2.91 -18.53
CA LEU A 62 7.04 1.84 -19.53
C LEU A 62 6.57 2.31 -20.91
N ALA A 63 5.54 3.15 -20.99
CA ALA A 63 5.11 3.73 -22.25
C ALA A 63 6.21 4.60 -22.88
N ILE A 64 6.92 5.40 -22.07
CA ILE A 64 8.08 6.16 -22.52
C ILE A 64 9.19 5.22 -23.02
N ALA A 65 9.44 4.11 -22.31
CA ALA A 65 10.44 3.13 -22.73
C ALA A 65 10.13 2.51 -24.10
N LEU A 66 8.85 2.21 -24.36
CA LEU A 66 8.39 1.71 -25.65
C LEU A 66 8.45 2.78 -26.74
N ALA A 67 8.10 4.04 -26.42
CA ALA A 67 8.15 5.15 -27.37
C ALA A 67 9.58 5.38 -27.91
N ARG A 68 10.61 5.25 -27.06
CA ARG A 68 12.03 5.38 -27.46
C ARG A 68 12.46 4.43 -28.58
N LEU A 69 11.80 3.28 -28.73
CA LEU A 69 12.07 2.34 -29.82
C LEU A 69 11.75 2.93 -31.20
N PHE A 70 10.86 3.92 -31.25
CA PHE A 70 10.41 4.58 -32.48
C PHE A 70 11.07 5.95 -32.71
N GLU A 71 11.84 6.46 -31.73
CA GLU A 71 12.52 7.75 -31.84
C GLU A 71 13.80 7.60 -32.67
N THR A 72 13.93 8.38 -33.74
CA THR A 72 15.17 8.51 -34.50
C THR A 72 16.04 9.57 -33.82
N ARG A 73 17.19 9.16 -33.29
CA ARG A 73 18.15 10.09 -32.69
C ARG A 73 18.77 10.97 -33.77
N ALA A 74 19.35 12.11 -33.37
CA ALA A 74 19.99 13.07 -34.27
C ALA A 74 21.08 12.48 -35.20
N GLY A 75 21.60 11.28 -34.91
CA GLY A 75 22.54 10.53 -35.75
C GLY A 75 21.94 9.38 -36.58
N GLY A 76 20.62 9.28 -36.70
CA GLY A 76 19.94 8.28 -37.54
C GLY A 76 19.73 6.89 -36.91
N GLY A 77 20.08 6.69 -35.64
CA GLY A 77 19.89 5.43 -34.91
C GLY A 77 18.71 5.44 -33.93
N HIS A 78 18.20 4.26 -33.57
CA HIS A 78 17.14 4.07 -32.57
C HIS A 78 17.72 3.59 -31.23
N ASP A 79 17.13 4.03 -30.11
CA ASP A 79 17.47 3.50 -28.79
C ASP A 79 16.66 2.25 -28.48
N THR A 80 17.28 1.07 -28.58
CA THR A 80 16.66 -0.21 -28.24
C THR A 80 16.96 -0.69 -26.83
N SER A 81 17.59 0.16 -25.99
CA SER A 81 17.96 -0.22 -24.63
C SER A 81 16.75 -0.28 -23.70
N PHE A 82 16.63 -1.40 -22.98
CA PHE A 82 15.75 -1.50 -21.82
C PHE A 82 16.56 -1.12 -20.57
N ARG A 83 16.42 0.13 -20.15
CA ARG A 83 17.26 0.74 -19.11
C ARG A 83 16.86 0.21 -17.74
N MET A 84 17.75 0.38 -16.76
CA MET A 84 17.52 -0.12 -15.40
C MET A 84 16.21 0.41 -14.78
N PRO A 85 15.88 1.71 -14.89
CA PRO A 85 14.60 2.21 -14.37
C PRO A 85 13.37 1.57 -15.05
N ASP A 86 13.45 1.26 -16.35
CA ASP A 86 12.34 0.60 -17.06
C ASP A 86 12.12 -0.83 -16.54
N LYS A 87 13.22 -1.58 -16.32
CA LYS A 87 13.18 -2.92 -15.72
C LYS A 87 12.56 -2.91 -14.33
N GLN A 88 12.95 -1.94 -13.51
CA GLN A 88 12.45 -1.78 -12.14
C GLN A 88 10.96 -1.39 -12.14
N ALA A 89 10.55 -0.45 -13.01
CA ALA A 89 9.14 -0.07 -13.18
C ALA A 89 8.27 -1.26 -13.63
N LEU A 90 8.76 -2.06 -14.59
CA LEU A 90 8.08 -3.28 -15.05
C LEU A 90 7.91 -4.29 -13.90
N THR A 91 8.98 -4.53 -13.15
CA THR A 91 8.97 -5.45 -12.00
C THR A 91 7.96 -5.01 -10.96
N SER A 92 7.96 -3.71 -10.61
CA SER A 92 7.01 -3.13 -9.68
C SER A 92 5.57 -3.30 -10.16
N LEU A 93 5.29 -2.97 -11.42
CA LEU A 93 3.95 -3.03 -11.99
C LEU A 93 3.37 -4.45 -12.01
N ILE A 94 4.16 -5.42 -12.47
CA ILE A 94 3.73 -6.82 -12.50
C ILE A 94 3.48 -7.33 -11.08
N ALA A 95 4.44 -7.13 -10.17
CA ALA A 95 4.33 -7.64 -8.81
C ALA A 95 3.17 -6.99 -8.03
N PHE A 96 2.93 -5.68 -8.23
CA PHE A 96 1.77 -5.00 -7.66
C PHE A 96 0.45 -5.63 -8.11
N ASN A 97 0.31 -5.90 -9.42
CA ASN A 97 -0.90 -6.52 -9.95
C ASN A 97 -1.07 -7.97 -9.47
N LEU A 98 0.03 -8.73 -9.34
CA LEU A 98 0.00 -10.07 -8.75
C LEU A 98 -0.44 -10.03 -7.27
N GLY A 99 0.09 -9.10 -6.48
CA GLY A 99 -0.35 -8.89 -5.10
C GLY A 99 -1.82 -8.51 -5.01
N ALA A 100 -2.29 -7.59 -5.86
CA ALA A 100 -3.70 -7.23 -5.94
C ALA A 100 -4.58 -8.43 -6.36
N PHE A 101 -4.09 -9.28 -7.26
CA PHE A 101 -4.78 -10.50 -7.66
C PHE A 101 -4.90 -11.51 -6.51
N VAL A 102 -3.85 -11.70 -5.71
CA VAL A 102 -3.90 -12.54 -4.49
C VAL A 102 -4.97 -12.03 -3.53
N GLY A 103 -5.14 -10.72 -3.41
CA GLY A 103 -6.19 -10.17 -2.55
C GLY A 103 -7.62 -10.43 -3.03
N ARG A 104 -7.82 -10.96 -4.24
CA ARG A 104 -9.14 -11.48 -4.69
C ARG A 104 -9.54 -12.75 -3.97
N LEU A 105 -8.65 -13.40 -3.21
CA LEU A 105 -9.04 -14.49 -2.32
C LEU A 105 -10.12 -14.06 -1.31
N GLY A 106 -10.16 -12.76 -0.97
CA GLY A 106 -11.24 -12.14 -0.22
C GLY A 106 -12.63 -12.29 -0.86
N ASP A 107 -12.73 -12.43 -2.19
CA ASP A 107 -14.02 -12.66 -2.88
C ASP A 107 -14.65 -14.01 -2.46
N ARG A 108 -13.83 -15.00 -2.08
CA ARG A 108 -14.30 -16.30 -1.59
C ARG A 108 -14.48 -16.34 -0.07
N ILE A 109 -13.56 -15.71 0.68
CA ILE A 109 -13.58 -15.74 2.16
C ILE A 109 -14.67 -14.81 2.71
N GLY A 110 -14.82 -13.63 2.09
CA GLY A 110 -15.61 -12.51 2.55
C GLY A 110 -14.73 -11.26 2.70
N PRO A 111 -14.85 -10.25 1.82
CA PRO A 111 -13.89 -9.15 1.75
C PRO A 111 -13.91 -8.23 2.99
N HIS A 112 -15.00 -8.25 3.76
CA HIS A 112 -15.15 -7.49 5.02
C HIS A 112 -14.94 -8.35 6.26
N LYS A 113 -14.73 -9.67 6.10
CA LYS A 113 -14.50 -10.53 7.27
C LYS A 113 -13.19 -10.15 7.95
N ARG A 114 -13.24 -10.05 9.28
CA ARG A 114 -12.11 -9.68 10.11
C ARG A 114 -10.92 -10.61 9.89
N ILE A 115 -11.16 -11.92 9.79
CA ILE A 115 -10.12 -12.92 9.49
C ILE A 115 -9.39 -12.64 8.17
N TRP A 116 -10.12 -12.23 7.13
CA TRP A 116 -9.51 -11.90 5.84
C TRP A 116 -8.67 -10.63 5.94
N LEU A 117 -9.18 -9.60 6.63
CA LEU A 117 -8.45 -8.35 6.82
C LEU A 117 -7.16 -8.57 7.65
N ILE A 118 -7.23 -9.39 8.70
CA ILE A 118 -6.06 -9.80 9.50
C ILE A 118 -5.06 -10.57 8.62
N ALA A 119 -5.51 -11.64 7.96
CA ALA A 119 -4.65 -12.51 7.17
C ALA A 119 -4.02 -11.79 5.97
N GLY A 120 -4.81 -10.99 5.25
CA GLY A 120 -4.33 -10.17 4.13
C GLY A 120 -3.36 -9.08 4.59
N THR A 121 -3.56 -8.48 5.76
CA THR A 121 -2.59 -7.53 6.33
C THR A 121 -1.32 -8.24 6.82
N PHE A 122 -1.45 -9.43 7.39
CA PHE A 122 -0.31 -10.23 7.81
C PHE A 122 0.53 -10.70 6.61
N LEU A 123 -0.11 -11.07 5.49
CA LEU A 123 0.57 -11.36 4.24
C LEU A 123 1.39 -10.16 3.75
N GLN A 124 0.87 -8.93 3.86
CA GLN A 124 1.64 -7.71 3.55
C GLN A 124 2.88 -7.59 4.45
N ALA A 125 2.77 -7.93 5.74
CA ALA A 125 3.90 -7.94 6.66
C ALA A 125 4.97 -8.97 6.24
N LEU A 126 4.56 -10.19 5.87
CA LEU A 126 5.46 -11.23 5.37
C LEU A 126 6.17 -10.83 4.08
N LEU A 127 5.45 -10.22 3.15
CA LEU A 127 6.03 -9.69 1.91
C LEU A 127 7.04 -8.56 2.21
N THR A 128 6.70 -7.64 3.12
CA THR A 128 7.64 -6.58 3.55
C THR A 128 8.87 -7.17 4.26
N MET A 129 8.70 -8.25 5.03
CA MET A 129 9.80 -8.97 5.67
C MET A 129 10.71 -9.65 4.63
N ALA A 130 10.12 -10.28 3.61
CA ALA A 130 10.85 -10.86 2.51
C ALA A 130 11.66 -9.80 1.74
N ALA A 131 11.08 -8.61 1.53
CA ALA A 131 11.80 -7.48 0.95
C ALA A 131 13.01 -7.03 1.79
N SER A 132 12.84 -6.93 3.11
CA SER A 132 13.94 -6.64 4.04
C SER A 132 15.05 -7.69 3.95
N ALA A 133 14.69 -8.97 3.91
CA ALA A 133 15.65 -10.07 3.81
C ALA A 133 16.40 -10.08 2.48
N THR A 134 15.71 -9.85 1.36
CA THR A 134 16.36 -9.83 0.04
C THR A 134 17.26 -8.62 -0.14
N ILE A 135 16.86 -7.43 0.33
CA ILE A 135 17.73 -6.26 0.23
C ILE A 135 18.95 -6.40 1.14
N TYR A 136 18.81 -6.98 2.33
CA TYR A 136 19.94 -7.30 3.20
C TYR A 136 20.96 -8.19 2.48
N LYS A 137 20.49 -9.27 1.84
CA LYS A 137 21.36 -10.21 1.10
C LYS A 137 21.91 -9.64 -0.21
N SER A 138 21.26 -8.60 -0.76
CA SER A 138 21.69 -7.97 -2.00
C SER A 138 23.00 -7.17 -1.88
N ASN A 139 23.35 -6.73 -0.67
CA ASN A 139 24.47 -5.80 -0.39
C ASN A 139 24.43 -4.51 -1.24
N MET A 140 23.26 -4.08 -1.71
CA MET A 140 23.11 -2.84 -2.46
C MET A 140 23.00 -1.63 -1.51
N ARG A 141 23.40 -0.45 -2.01
CA ARG A 141 23.27 0.81 -1.28
C ARG A 141 21.80 1.15 -1.03
N SER A 142 21.53 1.86 0.06
CA SER A 142 20.16 2.17 0.49
C SER A 142 19.56 3.39 -0.21
N ILE A 143 20.39 4.32 -0.67
CA ILE A 143 20.00 5.59 -1.30
C ILE A 143 20.89 5.79 -2.52
N ALA A 144 20.30 6.19 -3.65
CA ALA A 144 21.05 6.54 -4.86
C ALA A 144 21.65 7.94 -4.77
N ASP A 145 22.82 8.11 -5.37
CA ASP A 145 23.50 9.41 -5.43
C ASP A 145 22.85 10.32 -6.49
N ASP A 146 22.48 9.74 -7.64
CA ASP A 146 21.86 10.44 -8.76
C ASP A 146 20.71 9.61 -9.37
N ARG A 147 19.79 10.29 -10.07
CA ARG A 147 18.69 9.69 -10.83
C ARG A 147 19.16 8.73 -11.91
N ASP A 148 20.30 9.01 -12.54
CA ASP A 148 20.84 8.17 -13.61
C ASP A 148 21.64 6.95 -13.09
N ASP A 149 21.93 6.88 -11.77
CA ASP A 149 22.64 5.76 -11.13
C ASP A 149 21.78 5.12 -10.00
N PRO A 150 20.77 4.29 -10.34
CA PRO A 150 19.93 3.64 -9.34
C PRO A 150 20.73 2.65 -8.50
N SER A 151 20.52 2.68 -7.18
CA SER A 151 21.27 1.86 -6.24
C SER A 151 20.97 0.37 -6.31
N TRP A 152 19.81 -0.07 -6.82
CA TRP A 152 19.39 -1.47 -6.79
C TRP A 152 19.39 -2.10 -8.17
N THR A 153 20.43 -2.88 -8.49
CA THR A 153 20.66 -3.37 -9.86
C THR A 153 20.70 -4.88 -9.99
N ASN A 154 20.89 -5.62 -8.88
CA ASN A 154 21.00 -7.08 -8.90
C ASN A 154 19.67 -7.81 -8.66
N VAL A 155 19.65 -9.12 -8.92
CA VAL A 155 18.45 -9.96 -8.86
C VAL A 155 17.76 -9.92 -7.49
N LEU A 156 18.52 -9.91 -6.39
CA LEU A 156 17.95 -9.85 -5.05
C LEU A 156 17.27 -8.52 -4.76
N ALA A 157 17.83 -7.42 -5.28
CA ALA A 157 17.22 -6.11 -5.16
C ALA A 157 15.94 -6.00 -6.02
N PHE A 158 15.90 -6.65 -7.18
CA PHE A 158 14.66 -6.84 -7.95
C PHE A 158 13.60 -7.65 -7.18
N ALA A 159 14.01 -8.70 -6.46
CA ALA A 159 13.09 -9.44 -5.59
C ALA A 159 12.56 -8.55 -4.45
N CYS A 160 13.39 -7.67 -3.87
CA CYS A 160 12.94 -6.66 -2.92
C CYS A 160 11.83 -5.76 -3.50
N ILE A 161 12.04 -5.20 -4.70
CA ILE A 161 11.04 -4.39 -5.41
C ILE A 161 9.75 -5.20 -5.59
N ALA A 162 9.85 -6.44 -6.08
CA ALA A 162 8.69 -7.29 -6.30
C ALA A 162 7.89 -7.51 -5.00
N PHE A 163 8.56 -7.84 -3.88
CA PHE A 163 7.89 -8.05 -2.61
C PHE A 163 7.27 -6.77 -2.03
N MET A 164 7.94 -5.62 -2.13
CA MET A 164 7.40 -4.32 -1.73
C MET A 164 6.13 -3.98 -2.53
N SER A 165 6.20 -4.10 -3.86
CA SER A 165 5.08 -3.80 -4.76
C SER A 165 3.92 -4.77 -4.57
N ALA A 166 4.19 -6.07 -4.43
CA ALA A 166 3.16 -7.07 -4.14
C ALA A 166 2.47 -6.80 -2.79
N SER A 167 3.22 -6.42 -1.76
CA SER A 167 2.66 -6.00 -0.47
C SER A 167 1.69 -4.83 -0.64
N LEU A 168 2.08 -3.80 -1.38
CA LEU A 168 1.19 -2.66 -1.65
C LEU A 168 0.00 -3.07 -2.52
N GLY A 169 0.16 -3.97 -3.49
CA GLY A 169 -0.95 -4.53 -4.26
C GLY A 169 -2.02 -5.19 -3.40
N VAL A 170 -1.62 -6.05 -2.45
CA VAL A 170 -2.55 -6.66 -1.48
C VAL A 170 -3.24 -5.59 -0.62
N GLN A 171 -2.49 -4.58 -0.16
CA GLN A 171 -3.05 -3.46 0.61
C GLN A 171 -4.12 -2.69 -0.18
N GLY A 172 -3.86 -2.44 -1.46
CA GLY A 172 -4.71 -1.65 -2.34
C GLY A 172 -6.08 -2.29 -2.51
N ILE A 173 -6.12 -3.60 -2.77
CA ILE A 173 -7.39 -4.31 -2.91
C ILE A 173 -8.14 -4.46 -1.58
N LEU A 174 -7.45 -4.74 -0.46
CA LEU A 174 -8.07 -4.78 0.86
C LEU A 174 -8.73 -3.44 1.21
N GLY A 175 -8.00 -2.34 1.06
CA GLY A 175 -8.50 -0.99 1.31
C GLY A 175 -9.67 -0.61 0.40
N LYS A 176 -9.54 -0.89 -0.91
CA LYS A 176 -10.59 -0.58 -1.89
C LYS A 176 -11.88 -1.35 -1.63
N ARG A 177 -11.78 -2.63 -1.26
CA ARG A 177 -12.95 -3.49 -1.01
C ARG A 177 -13.79 -3.05 0.18
N LEU A 178 -13.22 -2.34 1.15
CA LEU A 178 -13.95 -1.74 2.27
C LEU A 178 -14.82 -0.54 1.84
N ASN A 179 -14.59 0.03 0.66
CA ASN A 179 -15.42 1.06 0.04
C ASN A 179 -15.74 2.25 0.97
N THR A 180 -14.71 2.76 1.64
CA THR A 180 -14.79 3.95 2.50
C THR A 180 -14.24 5.17 1.78
N GLN A 181 -14.23 6.34 2.43
CA GLN A 181 -13.58 7.56 1.92
C GLN A 181 -12.06 7.43 1.75
N PHE A 182 -11.45 6.35 2.27
CA PHE A 182 -10.08 5.94 1.97
C PHE A 182 -10.05 5.09 0.69
N THR A 183 -10.86 5.45 -0.31
CA THR A 183 -11.28 4.62 -1.45
C THR A 183 -10.11 3.89 -2.11
N THR A 184 -8.91 4.48 -2.10
CA THR A 184 -7.68 3.69 -2.24
C THR A 184 -6.70 4.16 -1.16
N THR A 185 -6.10 3.24 -0.41
CA THR A 185 -5.07 3.57 0.59
C THR A 185 -3.72 3.91 -0.03
N ILE A 186 -3.67 4.00 -1.37
CA ILE A 186 -2.45 4.08 -2.16
C ILE A 186 -2.44 5.34 -3.02
N VAL A 187 -3.42 5.51 -3.92
CA VAL A 187 -3.47 6.62 -4.87
C VAL A 187 -4.17 7.83 -4.25
N LEU A 188 -3.41 8.91 -4.02
CA LEU A 188 -3.93 10.18 -3.50
C LEU A 188 -4.47 11.13 -4.58
N THR A 189 -4.17 10.95 -5.86
CA THR A 189 -4.61 11.90 -6.91
C THR A 189 -6.12 12.09 -6.88
N THR A 190 -6.88 10.99 -6.81
CA THR A 190 -8.34 11.05 -6.67
C THR A 190 -8.75 11.70 -5.34
N VAL A 191 -8.04 11.41 -4.24
CA VAL A 191 -8.31 11.99 -2.92
C VAL A 191 -8.17 13.52 -2.94
N TRP A 192 -7.14 14.06 -3.60
CA TRP A 192 -6.95 15.50 -3.75
C TRP A 192 -8.09 16.15 -4.55
N VAL A 193 -8.46 15.56 -5.68
CA VAL A 193 -9.58 16.06 -6.51
C VAL A 193 -10.90 15.99 -5.74
N GLU A 194 -11.18 14.88 -5.05
CA GLU A 194 -12.39 14.71 -4.23
C GLU A 194 -12.40 15.59 -2.96
N LEU A 195 -11.25 16.04 -2.48
CA LEU A 195 -11.14 16.97 -1.36
C LEU A 195 -11.47 18.38 -1.83
N VAL A 196 -10.86 18.83 -2.93
CA VAL A 196 -11.07 20.18 -3.49
C VAL A 196 -12.51 20.36 -4.00
N THR A 197 -13.14 19.28 -4.48
CA THR A 197 -14.54 19.30 -4.93
C THR A 197 -15.56 19.04 -3.80
N ASP A 198 -15.12 18.86 -2.54
CA ASP A 198 -16.04 18.63 -1.42
C ASP A 198 -16.85 19.92 -1.13
N PRO A 199 -18.20 19.89 -1.20
CA PRO A 199 -19.04 21.07 -0.96
C PRO A 199 -18.91 21.68 0.44
N GLN A 200 -18.30 20.95 1.38
CA GLN A 200 -18.10 21.34 2.77
C GLN A 200 -16.61 21.57 3.10
N LEU A 201 -15.76 21.71 2.08
CA LEU A 201 -14.31 21.92 2.23
C LEU A 201 -13.99 23.02 3.25
N PHE A 202 -14.64 24.19 3.13
CA PHE A 202 -14.38 25.36 3.99
C PHE A 202 -15.13 25.37 5.33
N ASN A 203 -15.93 24.35 5.65
CA ASN A 203 -16.68 24.27 6.90
C ASN A 203 -15.80 23.75 8.07
N ILE A 204 -14.72 24.47 8.38
CA ILE A 204 -13.65 24.04 9.30
C ILE A 204 -14.15 23.86 10.74
N ARG A 205 -15.21 24.56 11.14
CA ARG A 205 -15.79 24.50 12.50
C ARG A 205 -16.60 23.23 12.79
N LYS A 206 -16.81 22.37 11.79
CA LYS A 206 -17.59 21.12 11.93
C LYS A 206 -16.78 19.95 11.42
N MET A 207 -16.91 18.81 12.09
CA MET A 207 -16.40 17.53 11.61
C MET A 207 -17.24 17.07 10.42
N VAL A 208 -16.59 16.85 9.27
CA VAL A 208 -17.20 16.40 8.03
C VAL A 208 -16.43 15.17 7.57
N LYS A 209 -17.03 13.99 7.72
CA LYS A 209 -16.35 12.70 7.44
C LYS A 209 -15.75 12.62 6.04
N THR A 210 -16.45 13.12 5.01
CA THR A 210 -15.99 13.07 3.61
C THR A 210 -14.75 13.90 3.36
N ARG A 211 -14.61 15.05 4.05
CA ARG A 211 -13.43 15.92 3.99
C ARG A 211 -12.32 15.41 4.90
N ASP A 212 -12.65 15.17 6.17
CA ASP A 212 -11.67 14.89 7.22
C ASP A 212 -10.95 13.56 6.98
N HIS A 213 -11.63 12.53 6.48
CA HIS A 213 -10.97 11.27 6.14
C HIS A 213 -9.95 11.43 5.00
N LYS A 214 -10.23 12.30 4.01
CA LYS A 214 -9.30 12.59 2.90
C LYS A 214 -8.08 13.36 3.39
N LEU A 215 -8.28 14.33 4.28
CA LEU A 215 -7.19 15.05 4.95
C LEU A 215 -6.34 14.09 5.79
N ILE A 216 -6.96 13.19 6.56
CA ILE A 216 -6.27 12.15 7.32
C ILE A 216 -5.46 11.24 6.39
N ALA A 217 -6.03 10.80 5.27
CA ALA A 217 -5.32 9.96 4.30
C ALA A 217 -4.08 10.65 3.74
N ALA A 218 -4.22 11.91 3.31
CA ALA A 218 -3.11 12.72 2.79
C ALA A 218 -2.03 12.98 3.84
N ALA A 219 -2.43 13.36 5.05
CA ALA A 219 -1.51 13.60 6.17
C ALA A 219 -0.78 12.32 6.60
N ALA A 220 -1.50 11.21 6.74
CA ALA A 220 -0.93 9.92 7.13
C ALA A 220 0.13 9.46 6.12
N LEU A 221 -0.15 9.57 4.81
CA LEU A 221 0.81 9.24 3.77
C LEU A 221 2.05 10.14 3.84
N PHE A 222 1.87 11.45 3.97
CA PHE A 222 2.99 12.40 4.09
C PHE A 222 3.87 12.09 5.29
N ILE A 223 3.27 11.86 6.46
CA ILE A 223 3.98 11.48 7.68
C ILE A 223 4.70 10.14 7.50
N GLY A 224 4.07 9.18 6.82
CA GLY A 224 4.67 7.90 6.45
C GLY A 224 5.91 8.07 5.59
N ALA A 225 5.83 8.86 4.52
CA ALA A 225 6.97 9.15 3.64
C ALA A 225 8.10 9.90 4.37
N PHE A 226 7.77 10.89 5.19
CA PHE A 226 8.77 11.59 6.00
C PHE A 226 9.47 10.62 6.97
N THR A 227 8.71 9.83 7.71
CA THR A 227 9.23 8.87 8.70
C THR A 227 10.07 7.79 8.02
N GLY A 228 9.58 7.22 6.92
CA GLY A 228 10.32 6.23 6.13
C GLY A 228 11.64 6.78 5.61
N ARG A 229 11.66 8.03 5.11
CA ARG A 229 12.89 8.67 4.62
C ARG A 229 13.89 8.98 5.72
N ALA A 230 13.41 9.42 6.89
CA ALA A 230 14.24 9.71 8.04
C ALA A 230 14.92 8.44 8.57
N ILE A 231 14.15 7.35 8.74
CA ILE A 231 14.68 6.05 9.18
C ILE A 231 15.64 5.48 8.12
N LEU A 232 15.28 5.53 6.84
CA LEU A 232 16.16 5.12 5.75
C LEU A 232 17.52 5.84 5.80
N GLY A 233 17.51 7.15 6.04
CA GLY A 233 18.74 7.94 6.14
C GLY A 233 19.59 7.59 7.37
N ALA A 234 18.95 7.20 8.47
CA ALA A 234 19.65 6.88 9.72
C ALA A 234 20.23 5.46 9.75
N ILE A 235 19.48 4.46 9.25
CA ILE A 235 19.79 3.04 9.47
C ILE A 235 19.66 2.15 8.22
N GLY A 236 19.41 2.74 7.04
CA GLY A 236 19.39 2.04 5.76
C GLY A 236 18.11 1.24 5.46
N SER A 237 18.01 0.74 4.22
CA SER A 237 16.79 0.13 3.67
C SER A 237 16.39 -1.15 4.39
N THR A 238 17.37 -1.99 4.77
CA THR A 238 17.12 -3.25 5.47
C THR A 238 16.34 -3.03 6.76
N ALA A 239 16.86 -2.15 7.63
CA ALA A 239 16.27 -1.88 8.92
C ALA A 239 14.96 -1.08 8.78
N ALA A 240 14.88 -0.14 7.83
CA ALA A 240 13.63 0.56 7.53
C ALA A 240 12.51 -0.42 7.11
N LEU A 241 12.78 -1.35 6.19
CA LEU A 241 11.79 -2.38 5.81
C LEU A 241 11.46 -3.31 6.98
N GLY A 242 12.44 -3.68 7.81
CA GLY A 242 12.20 -4.48 9.02
C GLY A 242 11.28 -3.80 10.03
N ILE A 243 11.45 -2.49 10.26
CA ILE A 243 10.52 -1.69 11.07
C ILE A 243 9.14 -1.64 10.40
N GLY A 244 9.09 -1.44 9.09
CA GLY A 244 7.85 -1.51 8.31
C GLY A 244 7.10 -2.83 8.48
N THR A 245 7.80 -3.96 8.55
CA THR A 245 7.21 -5.27 8.89
C THR A 245 6.55 -5.25 10.26
N GLY A 246 7.25 -4.75 11.28
CA GLY A 246 6.69 -4.63 12.64
C GLY A 246 5.42 -3.78 12.68
N ILE A 247 5.44 -2.63 12.01
CA ILE A 247 4.25 -1.76 11.89
C ILE A 247 3.09 -2.51 11.23
N ARG A 248 3.33 -3.26 10.14
CA ARG A 248 2.29 -4.06 9.49
C ARG A 248 1.72 -5.17 10.38
N VAL A 249 2.55 -5.81 11.21
CA VAL A 249 2.06 -6.79 12.20
C VAL A 249 1.12 -6.10 13.20
N LEU A 250 1.49 -4.92 13.70
CA LEU A 250 0.61 -4.14 14.58
C LEU A 250 -0.72 -3.75 13.89
N ILE A 251 -0.68 -3.36 12.62
CA ILE A 251 -1.89 -3.07 11.85
C ILE A 251 -2.73 -4.34 11.67
N SER A 252 -2.11 -5.49 11.39
CA SER A 252 -2.82 -6.77 11.30
C SER A 252 -3.57 -7.09 12.59
N LEU A 253 -2.92 -6.93 13.75
CA LEU A 253 -3.54 -7.13 15.06
C LEU A 253 -4.63 -6.09 15.35
N SER A 254 -4.49 -4.86 14.85
CA SER A 254 -5.48 -3.80 15.08
C SER A 254 -6.87 -4.14 14.53
N TRP A 255 -6.97 -4.96 13.48
CA TRP A 255 -8.23 -5.44 12.93
C TRP A 255 -9.05 -6.27 13.92
N ILE A 256 -8.42 -6.89 14.93
CA ILE A 256 -9.11 -7.63 15.99
C ILE A 256 -10.08 -6.71 16.75
N PHE A 257 -9.71 -5.44 16.92
CA PHE A 257 -10.46 -4.47 17.71
C PHE A 257 -11.48 -3.66 16.89
N VAL A 258 -11.50 -3.80 15.56
CA VAL A 258 -12.47 -3.07 14.73
C VAL A 258 -13.87 -3.65 14.95
N PRO A 259 -14.87 -2.83 15.36
CA PRO A 259 -16.22 -3.29 15.63
C PRO A 259 -16.87 -3.99 14.43
N GLY A 260 -17.71 -4.99 14.70
CA GLY A 260 -18.53 -5.65 13.69
C GLY A 260 -19.69 -4.77 13.22
N LYS A 261 -20.17 -5.03 12.00
CA LYS A 261 -21.36 -4.33 11.45
C LYS A 261 -22.59 -4.67 12.29
N LYS A 262 -23.16 -3.69 12.99
CA LYS A 262 -24.40 -3.89 13.75
C LYS A 262 -25.54 -4.17 12.77
N ALA A 263 -26.34 -5.20 13.04
CA ALA A 263 -27.59 -5.44 12.30
C ALA A 263 -28.45 -4.17 12.40
N ARG A 264 -28.87 -3.64 11.25
CA ARG A 264 -29.75 -2.47 11.18
C ARG A 264 -31.07 -2.84 11.86
N ARG A 265 -31.30 -2.32 13.06
CA ARG A 265 -32.61 -2.36 13.72
C ARG A 265 -33.54 -1.37 13.03
#